data_AF-A0A1W9UTL3-F1
#
_entry.id   AF-A0A1W9UTL3-F1
#
_cell.length_a   1.000
_cell.length_b   1.000
_cell.length_c   1.000
_cell.angle_alpha   90.00
_cell.angle_beta   90.00
_cell.angle_gamma   90.00
#
_symmetry.space_group_name_H-M   'P 1'
#
loop_
_entity.id
_entity.type
_entity.pdbx_description
1 polymer ?
#
loop_
_entity_poly.entity_id
_entity_poly.type
_entity_poly.pdbx_seq_one_letter_code
_entity_poly.pdbx_strand_id
1 'polypeptide(L)'
;MFEVIEKTLLTALGAASLTQKKAEELTAELKERFNLSEEEGQCLVEKLKNSISERQTELEKQATEEVLKACDRVGLISKEEFTTLEKRVSTLEAQLARP
;
A
#
# COMPACT_ATOMS: atom_id res chain seq x y z
N MET A 1 -10.19 27.28 0.50
CA MET A 1 -10.94 26.72 1.65
C MET A 1 -11.22 25.23 1.48
N PHE A 2 -11.72 24.79 0.32
CA PHE A 2 -11.95 23.37 -0.01
C PHE A 2 -10.73 22.47 0.26
N GLU A 3 -9.54 22.88 -0.16
CA GLU A 3 -8.30 22.10 -0.01
C GLU A 3 -7.86 21.90 1.47
N VAL A 4 -8.20 22.85 2.35
CA VAL A 4 -7.91 22.75 3.80
C VAL A 4 -8.88 21.80 4.47
N ILE A 5 -10.15 21.82 4.06
CA ILE A 5 -11.19 20.90 4.52
C ILE A 5 -10.84 19.47 4.10
N GLU A 6 -10.46 19.29 2.83
CA GLU A 6 -9.99 18.02 2.27
C GLU A 6 -8.83 17.44 3.09
N LYS A 7 -7.78 18.23 3.34
CA LYS A 7 -6.61 17.80 4.14
C LYS A 7 -6.96 17.50 5.60
N THR A 8 -7.89 18.27 6.20
CA THR A 8 -8.32 18.06 7.58
C THR A 8 -9.14 16.78 7.72
N LEU A 9 -10.04 16.50 6.78
CA LEU A 9 -10.84 15.27 6.76
C LEU A 9 -9.99 14.04 6.44
N LEU A 10 -9.03 14.12 5.53
CA LEU A 10 -8.06 13.05 5.26
C LEU A 10 -7.28 12.66 6.52
N THR A 11 -6.94 13.65 7.33
CA THR A 11 -6.19 13.44 8.58
C THR A 11 -7.10 12.88 9.68
N ALA A 12 -8.35 13.36 9.76
CA ALA A 12 -9.34 12.90 10.74
C ALA A 12 -9.88 11.49 10.45
N LEU A 13 -10.02 11.12 9.18
CA LEU A 13 -10.43 9.79 8.73
C LEU A 13 -9.26 8.78 8.73
N GLY A 14 -8.07 9.22 9.14
CA GLY A 14 -6.83 8.45 9.04
C GLY A 14 -6.96 6.97 9.38
N ALA A 15 -6.33 6.14 8.53
CA ALA A 15 -6.01 4.72 8.68
C ALA A 15 -7.15 3.70 8.92
N ALA A 16 -8.39 4.08 9.23
CA ALA A 16 -9.41 3.15 9.76
C ALA A 16 -10.50 2.69 8.77
N SER A 17 -10.23 2.64 7.47
CA SER A 17 -11.14 2.14 6.42
C SER A 17 -12.30 3.09 6.08
N LEU A 18 -12.19 3.72 4.92
CA LEU A 18 -13.30 4.41 4.26
C LEU A 18 -14.36 3.35 3.87
N THR A 19 -15.36 3.14 4.72
CA THR A 19 -16.49 2.23 4.42
C THR A 19 -17.61 3.00 3.73
N GLN A 20 -18.52 2.31 3.03
CA GLN A 20 -19.68 2.94 2.38
C GLN A 20 -20.49 3.80 3.37
N LYS A 21 -20.75 3.27 4.56
CA LYS A 21 -21.43 3.98 5.64
C LYS A 21 -20.67 5.23 6.10
N LYS A 22 -19.34 5.15 6.24
CA LYS A 22 -18.52 6.31 6.62
C LYS A 22 -18.43 7.36 5.52
N ALA A 23 -18.49 6.96 4.25
CA ALA A 23 -18.57 7.89 3.13
C ALA A 23 -19.90 8.67 3.12
N GLU A 24 -21.01 8.00 3.42
CA GLU A 24 -22.34 8.62 3.55
C GLU A 24 -22.42 9.59 4.75
N GLU A 25 -21.85 9.21 5.89
CA GLU A 25 -21.74 10.11 7.06
C GLU A 25 -20.86 11.34 6.74
N LEU A 26 -19.77 11.15 6.00
CA LEU A 26 -18.89 12.24 5.59
C LEU A 26 -19.60 13.23 4.66
N THR A 27 -20.36 12.76 3.68
CA THR A 27 -21.14 13.65 2.79
C THR A 27 -22.20 14.43 3.55
N ALA A 28 -22.84 13.82 4.55
CA ALA A 28 -23.78 14.52 5.41
C ALA A 28 -23.10 15.63 6.24
N GLU A 29 -21.95 15.33 6.86
CA GLU A 29 -21.18 16.32 7.62
C GLU A 29 -20.63 17.45 6.74
N LEU A 30 -20.24 17.15 5.50
CA LEU A 30 -19.80 18.14 4.50
C LEU A 30 -20.92 19.10 4.10
N LYS A 31 -22.15 18.60 3.92
CA LYS A 31 -23.33 19.45 3.68
C LYS A 31 -23.64 20.34 4.89
N GLU A 32 -23.69 19.76 6.09
CA GLU A 32 -24.17 20.44 7.29
C GLU A 32 -23.15 21.44 7.88
N ARG A 33 -21.86 21.09 7.88
CA ARG A 33 -20.80 21.91 8.50
C ARG A 33 -20.08 22.83 7.53
N PHE A 34 -20.06 22.49 6.24
CA PHE A 34 -19.28 23.21 5.23
C PHE A 34 -20.11 23.84 4.12
N ASN A 35 -21.45 23.75 4.18
CA ASN A 35 -22.37 24.37 3.21
C ASN A 35 -22.08 23.95 1.76
N LEU A 36 -21.55 22.74 1.57
CA LEU A 36 -21.19 22.20 0.26
C LEU A 36 -22.43 21.67 -0.46
N SER A 37 -22.45 21.82 -1.78
CA SER A 37 -23.47 21.17 -2.62
C SER A 37 -23.26 19.65 -2.64
N GLU A 38 -24.29 18.91 -3.07
CA GLU A 38 -24.20 17.46 -3.23
C GLU A 38 -23.12 17.03 -4.24
N GLU A 39 -22.98 17.81 -5.31
CA GLU A 39 -21.99 17.62 -6.37
C GLU A 39 -20.57 17.86 -5.84
N GLU A 40 -20.37 18.90 -5.02
CA GLU A 40 -19.09 19.20 -4.40
C GLU A 40 -18.68 18.12 -3.39
N GLY A 41 -19.64 17.61 -2.60
CA GLY A 41 -19.42 16.52 -1.66
C GLY A 41 -19.05 15.20 -2.35
N GLN A 42 -19.76 14.86 -3.45
CA GLN A 42 -19.44 13.67 -4.25
C GLN A 42 -18.04 13.77 -4.87
N CYS A 43 -17.70 14.93 -5.45
CA CYS A 43 -16.37 15.17 -6.02
C CYS A 43 -15.25 15.02 -4.97
N LEU A 44 -15.50 15.48 -3.73
CA LEU A 44 -14.56 15.33 -2.61
C LEU A 44 -14.36 13.85 -2.27
N VAL A 45 -15.45 13.08 -2.10
CA VAL A 45 -15.36 11.64 -1.79
C VAL A 45 -14.63 10.86 -2.89
N GLU A 46 -14.87 11.17 -4.16
CA GLU A 46 -14.15 10.51 -5.26
C GLU A 46 -12.65 10.84 -5.25
N LYS A 47 -12.28 12.11 -5.07
CA LYS A 47 -10.87 12.52 -4.95
C LYS A 47 -10.16 11.84 -3.79
N LEU A 48 -10.86 11.72 -2.65
CA LEU A 48 -10.36 11.01 -1.48
C LEU A 48 -10.11 9.53 -1.76
N LYS A 49 -11.07 8.84 -2.39
CA LYS A 49 -10.92 7.44 -2.77
C LYS A 49 -9.72 7.22 -3.69
N ASN A 50 -9.59 8.03 -4.74
CA ASN A 50 -8.49 7.92 -5.70
C ASN A 50 -7.13 8.18 -5.04
N SER A 51 -7.05 9.22 -4.20
CA SER A 51 -5.82 9.55 -3.47
C SER A 51 -5.41 8.45 -2.49
N ILE A 52 -6.37 7.80 -1.84
CA ILE A 52 -6.10 6.67 -0.94
C ILE A 52 -5.60 5.47 -1.73
N SER A 53 -6.24 5.11 -2.85
CA SER A 53 -5.81 3.96 -3.67
C SER A 53 -4.41 4.11 -4.25
N GLU A 54 -4.07 5.32 -4.73
CA GLU A 54 -2.74 5.61 -5.26
C GLU A 54 -1.67 5.49 -4.16
N ARG A 55 -1.93 6.08 -3.00
CA ARG A 55 -1.01 6.02 -1.85
C ARG A 55 -0.89 4.61 -1.27
N GLN A 56 -1.97 3.82 -1.29
CA GLN A 56 -1.93 2.45 -0.78
C GLN A 56 -0.96 1.59 -1.60
N THR A 57 -1.01 1.69 -2.93
CA THR A 57 -0.11 0.95 -3.82
C THR A 57 1.36 1.35 -3.60
N GLU A 58 1.62 2.65 -3.45
CA GLU A 58 2.96 3.15 -3.17
C GLU A 58 3.47 2.70 -1.80
N LEU A 59 2.62 2.74 -0.77
CA LEU A 59 2.93 2.24 0.57
C LEU A 59 3.22 0.74 0.58
N GLU A 60 2.42 -0.07 -0.12
CA GLU A 60 2.64 -1.52 -0.25
C GLU A 60 3.98 -1.82 -0.90
N LYS A 61 4.34 -1.07 -1.95
CA LYS A 61 5.63 -1.19 -2.62
C LYS A 61 6.78 -0.81 -1.68
N GLN A 62 6.70 0.32 -1.00
CA GLN A 62 7.73 0.78 -0.06
C GLN A 62 7.90 -0.21 1.11
N ALA A 63 6.80 -0.71 1.66
CA ALA A 63 6.84 -1.73 2.72
C ALA A 63 7.53 -3.01 2.24
N THR A 64 7.21 -3.46 1.03
CA THR A 64 7.85 -4.64 0.41
C THR A 64 9.36 -4.42 0.22
N GLU A 65 9.75 -3.26 -0.31
CA GLU A 65 11.17 -2.91 -0.49
C GLU A 65 11.94 -2.84 0.82
N GLU A 66 11.36 -2.30 1.89
CA GLU A 66 12.00 -2.25 3.21
C GLU A 66 12.16 -3.64 3.82
N VAL A 67 11.18 -4.53 3.65
CA VAL A 67 11.29 -5.93 4.07
C VAL A 67 12.42 -6.63 3.30
N LEU A 68 12.49 -6.46 1.98
CA LEU A 68 13.57 -7.05 1.16
C LEU A 68 14.95 -6.53 1.60
N LYS A 69 15.11 -5.23 1.80
CA LYS A 69 16.37 -4.64 2.32
C LYS A 69 16.73 -5.19 3.70
N ALA A 70 15.76 -5.42 4.57
CA ALA A 70 16.01 -6.01 5.88
C ALA A 70 16.48 -7.46 5.76
N CYS A 71 15.85 -8.26 4.90
CA CYS A 71 16.27 -9.61 4.56
C CYS A 71 17.70 -9.64 4.02
N ASP A 72 18.05 -8.74 3.09
CA ASP A 72 19.41 -8.63 2.54
C ASP A 72 20.44 -8.31 3.63
N ARG A 73 20.11 -7.38 4.55
CA ARG A 73 21.02 -6.99 5.66
C ARG A 73 21.33 -8.12 6.62
N VAL A 74 20.39 -9.04 6.83
CA VAL A 74 20.59 -10.22 7.70
C VAL A 74 21.09 -11.44 6.92
N GLY A 75 21.35 -11.30 5.62
CA GLY A 75 21.85 -12.37 4.75
C GLY A 75 20.81 -13.46 4.43
N LEU A 76 19.52 -13.11 4.48
CA LEU A 76 18.46 -14.03 4.09
C LEU A 76 18.46 -14.16 2.57
N ILE A 77 18.61 -15.39 2.07
CA ILE A 77 18.56 -15.68 0.65
C ILE A 77 17.14 -16.10 0.24
N SER A 78 16.78 -15.81 -1.01
CA SER A 78 15.53 -16.31 -1.59
C SER A 78 15.57 -17.83 -1.78
N LYS A 79 14.39 -18.43 -1.90
CA LYS A 79 14.28 -19.87 -2.17
C LYS A 79 14.83 -20.20 -3.56
N GLU A 80 14.64 -19.31 -4.53
CA GLU A 80 15.16 -19.43 -5.89
C GLU A 80 16.70 -19.45 -5.91
N GLU A 81 17.35 -18.56 -5.17
CA GLU A 81 18.80 -18.53 -5.02
C GLU A 81 19.33 -19.81 -4.36
N PHE A 82 18.66 -20.28 -3.30
CA PHE A 82 19.01 -21.54 -2.64
C PHE A 82 18.89 -22.73 -3.59
N THR A 83 17.77 -22.89 -4.30
CA THR A 83 17.59 -23.99 -5.26
C THR A 83 18.58 -23.91 -6.42
N THR A 84 18.98 -22.70 -6.83
CA THR A 84 20.02 -22.52 -7.85
C THR A 84 21.38 -23.01 -7.35
N LEU A 85 21.72 -22.70 -6.10
CA LEU A 85 22.93 -23.19 -5.45
C LEU A 85 22.90 -24.72 -5.32
N GLU A 86 21.80 -25.29 -4.85
CA GLU A 86 21.60 -26.74 -4.68
C GLU A 86 21.82 -27.51 -5.99
N LYS A 87 21.26 -27.02 -7.11
CA LYS A 87 21.48 -27.62 -8.43
C LYS A 87 22.95 -27.58 -8.87
N ARG A 88 23.64 -26.47 -8.60
CA ARG A 88 25.08 -26.34 -8.91
C ARG A 88 25.91 -27.30 -8.07
N VAL A 89 25.61 -27.42 -6.78
CA VAL A 89 26.28 -28.37 -5.87
C VAL A 89 26.07 -29.80 -6.35
N SER A 90 24.83 -30.20 -6.63
CA SER A 90 24.51 -31.55 -7.13
C SER A 90 25.24 -31.87 -8.45
N THR A 91 25.37 -30.91 -9.35
CA THR A 91 26.11 -31.07 -10.61
C THR A 91 27.61 -31.30 -10.37
N LEU A 92 28.21 -30.54 -9.44
CA LEU A 92 29.63 -30.67 -9.09
C LEU A 92 29.90 -32.01 -8.40
N GLU A 93 29.04 -32.42 -7.48
CA GLU A 93 29.13 -33.73 -6.81
C GLU A 93 29.06 -34.87 -7.82
N ALA A 94 28.15 -34.80 -8.80
CA ALA A 94 28.04 -35.80 -9.86
C ALA A 94 29.29 -35.85 -10.77
N GLN A 95 29.96 -34.71 -11.00
CA GLN A 95 31.20 -34.65 -11.78
C GLN A 95 32.38 -35.26 -11.01
N LEU A 96 32.47 -35.01 -9.70
CA LEU A 96 33.52 -35.56 -8.83
C LEU A 96 33.34 -37.06 -8.56
N ALA A 97 32.09 -37.56 -8.61
CA ALA A 97 31.77 -38.98 -8.42
C ALA A 97 32.03 -39.85 -9.67
N ARG A 98 32.37 -39.25 -10.82
CA ARG A 98 32.83 -40.03 -11.98
C ARG A 98 34.30 -40.42 -11.76
N PRO A 99 34.63 -41.73 -11.80
CA PRO A 99 35.99 -42.24 -11.62
C PRO A 99 36.93 -41.82 -12.75
#